data_AF-A0A3L6JAT0-F1
#
_entry.id   AF-A0A3L6JAT0-F1
#
_cell.length_a   1.000
_cell.length_b   1.000
_cell.length_c   1.000
_cell.angle_alpha   90.00
_cell.angle_beta   90.00
_cell.angle_gamma   90.00
#
_symmetry.space_group_name_H-M   'P 1'
#
loop_
_entity.id
_entity.type
_entity.pdbx_description
1 polymer ?
#
loop_
_entity_poly.entity_id
_entity_poly.type
_entity_poly.pdbx_seq_one_letter_code
_entity_poly.pdbx_strand_id
1 'polypeptide(L)'
;MTWCSMITYAISGLEIDVLLQSLSEKYSTALKRIWHSPAQVNAVFVRDELVLRTLSEQAVVVVVEHDVAANTCKVQCLALAGGAGLLRISWGAQDAAESTFRKLIEGLALQHGWQYEFIPTEYRLKGAKCPSCGAIYQYPPDKVLENGTVRCQNCDRPFYPGQQEGI
;
A
#
# COMPACT_ATOMS: atom_id res chain seq x y z
N MET A 1 -4.85 -7.45 14.03
CA MET A 1 -3.83 -6.65 13.32
C MET A 1 -4.24 -6.61 11.88
N THR A 2 -4.71 -5.46 11.41
CA THR A 2 -5.03 -5.22 10.01
C THR A 2 -3.74 -4.97 9.26
N TRP A 3 -3.57 -5.67 8.15
CA TRP A 3 -2.39 -5.61 7.31
C TRP A 3 -2.51 -4.39 6.43
N CYS A 4 -1.51 -3.50 6.48
CA CYS A 4 -1.51 -2.35 5.58
C CYS A 4 -0.99 -2.82 4.22
N SER A 5 -1.86 -2.89 3.23
CA SER A 5 -1.48 -3.08 1.84
C SER A 5 -0.95 -1.74 1.33
N MET A 6 0.16 -1.79 0.59
CA MET A 6 0.68 -0.63 -0.14
C MET A 6 0.59 -1.00 -1.61
N ILE A 7 0.02 -0.13 -2.41
CA ILE A 7 0.01 -0.28 -3.87
C ILE A 7 1.08 0.62 -4.46
N THR A 8 1.82 0.11 -5.43
CA THR A 8 2.90 0.84 -6.12
C THR A 8 2.65 0.81 -7.63
N TYR A 9 2.83 1.95 -8.28
CA TYR A 9 2.81 2.09 -9.73
C TYR A 9 4.15 2.63 -10.20
N ALA A 10 4.71 2.03 -11.24
CA ALA A 10 5.74 2.65 -12.07
C ALA A 10 5.07 3.24 -13.30
N ILE A 11 5.33 4.51 -13.59
CA ILE A 11 4.74 5.28 -14.68
C ILE A 11 5.88 5.88 -15.49
N SER A 12 5.76 5.93 -16.81
CA SER A 12 6.74 6.59 -17.68
C SER A 12 6.06 7.41 -18.77
N GLY A 13 6.79 8.42 -19.28
CA GLY A 13 6.27 9.34 -20.28
C GLY A 13 5.18 10.25 -19.74
N LEU A 14 5.23 10.60 -18.44
CA LEU A 14 4.19 11.40 -17.81
C LEU A 14 4.46 12.90 -17.83
N GLU A 15 3.40 13.67 -17.68
CA GLU A 15 3.44 15.09 -17.37
C GLU A 15 3.29 15.24 -15.84
N ILE A 16 4.41 15.41 -15.12
CA ILE A 16 4.42 15.39 -13.65
C ILE A 16 3.44 16.38 -13.03
N ASP A 17 3.28 17.57 -13.61
CA ASP A 17 2.38 18.61 -13.11
C ASP A 17 0.91 18.16 -13.13
N VAL A 18 0.49 17.42 -14.16
CA VAL A 18 -0.89 16.89 -14.27
C VAL A 18 -1.16 15.89 -13.15
N LEU A 19 -0.20 15.01 -12.88
CA LEU A 19 -0.29 14.04 -11.79
C LEU A 19 -0.34 14.76 -10.43
N LEU A 20 0.60 15.68 -10.17
CA LEU A 20 0.67 16.41 -8.90
C LEU A 20 -0.58 17.25 -8.64
N GLN A 21 -1.15 17.87 -9.67
CA GLN A 21 -2.40 18.62 -9.57
C GLN A 21 -3.56 17.69 -9.20
N SER A 22 -3.71 16.57 -9.92
CA SER A 22 -4.77 15.59 -9.66
C SER A 22 -4.70 15.00 -8.25
N LEU A 23 -3.49 14.70 -7.77
CA LEU A 23 -3.27 14.20 -6.41
C LEU A 23 -3.49 15.29 -5.37
N SER A 24 -3.08 16.53 -5.64
CA SER A 24 -3.36 17.67 -4.77
C SER A 24 -4.86 17.87 -4.57
N GLU A 25 -5.66 17.81 -5.63
CA GLU A 25 -7.11 18.02 -5.53
C GLU A 25 -7.81 16.91 -4.73
N LYS A 26 -7.34 15.67 -4.84
CA LYS A 26 -8.05 14.50 -4.31
C LYS A 26 -7.52 13.97 -2.97
N TYR A 27 -6.25 14.20 -2.66
CA TYR A 27 -5.53 13.53 -1.56
C TYR A 27 -4.77 14.48 -0.63
N SER A 28 -5.02 15.79 -0.64
CA SER A 28 -4.25 16.76 0.16
C SER A 28 -5.01 17.45 1.30
N THR A 29 -6.15 16.90 1.72
CA THR A 29 -7.01 17.53 2.76
C THR A 29 -6.29 17.70 4.10
N ALA A 30 -5.37 16.79 4.45
CA ALA A 30 -4.60 16.84 5.69
C ALA A 30 -3.17 17.35 5.50
N LEU A 31 -2.48 16.94 4.41
CA LEU A 31 -1.09 17.37 4.14
C LEU A 31 -0.81 17.45 2.64
N LYS A 32 -0.04 18.47 2.26
CA LYS A 32 0.64 18.60 0.97
C LYS A 32 2.09 19.02 1.17
N ARG A 33 3.03 18.23 0.65
CA ARG A 33 4.44 18.60 0.54
C ARG A 33 4.98 18.18 -0.81
N ILE A 34 5.65 19.08 -1.51
CA ILE A 34 6.28 18.84 -2.81
C ILE A 34 7.68 19.44 -2.74
N TRP A 35 8.69 18.64 -3.10
CA TRP A 35 10.09 19.03 -3.17
C TRP A 35 10.56 18.90 -4.62
N HIS A 36 11.11 19.98 -5.14
CA HIS A 36 11.68 20.02 -6.48
C HIS A 36 13.20 20.10 -6.38
N SER A 37 13.87 19.31 -7.19
CA SER A 37 15.29 19.41 -7.48
C SER A 37 15.50 19.28 -8.99
N PRO A 38 16.67 19.64 -9.52
CA PRO A 38 16.95 19.47 -10.95
C PRO A 38 16.85 18.02 -11.45
N ALA A 39 17.10 17.03 -10.57
CA ALA A 39 17.10 15.61 -10.94
C ALA A 39 15.81 14.88 -10.59
N GLN A 40 15.08 15.37 -9.58
CA GLN A 40 13.96 14.65 -8.98
C GLN A 40 12.85 15.57 -8.50
N VAL A 41 11.62 15.09 -8.57
CA VAL A 41 10.45 15.67 -7.90
C VAL A 41 9.89 14.64 -6.93
N ASN A 42 9.84 15.00 -5.65
CA ASN A 42 9.25 14.17 -4.61
C ASN A 42 8.00 14.84 -4.07
N ALA A 43 6.93 14.08 -3.80
CA ALA A 43 5.74 14.63 -3.17
C ALA A 43 5.11 13.66 -2.18
N VAL A 44 4.47 14.23 -1.16
CA VAL A 44 3.65 13.50 -0.19
C VAL A 44 2.32 14.22 -0.05
N PHE A 45 1.24 13.46 -0.21
CA PHE A 45 -0.13 13.90 -0.02
C PHE A 45 -0.78 13.03 1.05
N VAL A 46 -1.47 13.65 2.01
CA VAL A 46 -2.25 12.95 3.01
C VAL A 46 -3.67 13.46 3.00
N ARG A 47 -4.60 12.51 2.92
CA ARG A 47 -6.02 12.76 3.10
C ARG A 47 -6.53 11.96 4.28
N ASP A 48 -7.17 12.65 5.19
CA ASP A 48 -8.05 12.08 6.18
C ASP A 48 -9.46 11.91 5.60
N GLU A 49 -10.11 10.80 5.88
CA GLU A 49 -11.52 10.64 5.55
C GLU A 49 -12.28 9.81 6.58
N LEU A 50 -13.52 10.22 6.81
CA LEU A 50 -14.47 9.47 7.61
C LEU A 50 -15.19 8.48 6.70
N VAL A 51 -14.95 7.19 6.92
CA VAL A 51 -15.64 6.12 6.21
C VAL A 51 -16.97 5.89 6.90
N LEU A 52 -18.03 6.56 6.42
CA LEU A 52 -19.36 6.53 7.05
C LEU A 52 -19.90 5.12 7.28
N ARG A 53 -19.59 4.18 6.38
CA ARG A 53 -20.04 2.77 6.48
C ARG A 53 -19.50 2.09 7.75
N THR A 54 -18.28 2.41 8.16
CA THR A 54 -17.61 1.80 9.32
C THR A 54 -17.49 2.77 10.49
N LEU A 55 -17.90 4.04 10.31
CA LEU A 55 -17.68 5.15 11.23
C LEU A 55 -16.22 5.18 11.73
N SER A 56 -15.29 4.96 10.81
CA SER A 56 -13.86 4.92 11.12
C SER A 56 -13.13 6.01 10.35
N GLU A 57 -12.23 6.68 11.04
CA GLU A 57 -11.25 7.55 10.40
C GLU A 57 -10.19 6.70 9.69
N GLN A 58 -9.89 7.04 8.44
CA GLN A 58 -8.75 6.51 7.74
C GLN A 58 -7.91 7.63 7.16
N ALA A 59 -6.60 7.38 7.06
CA ALA A 59 -5.67 8.25 6.37
C ALA A 59 -5.18 7.55 5.11
N VAL A 60 -5.28 8.22 3.97
CA VAL A 60 -4.69 7.79 2.70
C VAL A 60 -3.44 8.62 2.48
N VAL A 61 -2.29 7.95 2.40
CA VAL A 61 -0.98 8.57 2.15
C VAL A 61 -0.55 8.20 0.74
N VAL A 62 -0.26 9.22 -0.08
CA VAL A 62 0.29 9.05 -1.42
C VAL A 62 1.70 9.64 -1.45
N VAL A 63 2.66 8.83 -1.90
CA VAL A 63 4.06 9.23 -2.09
C VAL A 63 4.37 9.18 -3.58
N VAL A 64 5.03 10.21 -4.08
CA VAL A 64 5.46 10.36 -5.48
C VAL A 64 6.97 10.56 -5.50
N GLU A 65 7.65 9.77 -6.32
CA GLU A 65 9.08 9.87 -6.59
C GLU A 65 9.26 9.91 -8.11
N HIS A 66 9.58 11.06 -8.67
CA HIS A 66 9.75 11.25 -10.11
C HIS A 66 11.21 11.57 -10.46
N ASP A 67 11.78 10.78 -11.36
CA ASP A 67 13.07 11.03 -12.00
C ASP A 67 12.86 11.84 -13.28
N VAL A 68 13.40 13.07 -13.29
CA VAL A 68 13.21 14.03 -14.39
C VAL A 68 13.95 13.59 -15.64
N ALA A 69 15.15 13.01 -15.50
CA ALA A 69 15.99 12.64 -16.64
C ALA A 69 15.45 11.38 -17.35
N ALA A 70 15.03 10.39 -16.58
CA ALA A 70 14.43 9.17 -17.11
C ALA A 70 12.96 9.34 -17.52
N ASN A 71 12.32 10.44 -17.10
CA ASN A 71 10.88 10.65 -17.17
C ASN A 71 10.08 9.42 -16.66
N THR A 72 10.50 8.92 -15.50
CA THR A 72 9.85 7.81 -14.81
C THR A 72 9.35 8.29 -13.45
N CYS A 73 8.23 7.75 -13.00
CA CYS A 73 7.62 8.12 -11.73
C CYS A 73 7.16 6.87 -11.00
N LYS A 74 7.52 6.77 -9.74
CA LYS A 74 7.00 5.78 -8.82
C LYS A 74 5.96 6.45 -7.94
N VAL A 75 4.75 5.91 -7.94
CA VAL A 75 3.64 6.40 -7.12
C VAL A 75 3.20 5.30 -6.18
N GLN A 76 3.20 5.59 -4.88
CA GLN A 76 2.81 4.65 -3.84
C GLN A 76 1.59 5.19 -3.11
N CYS A 77 0.63 4.32 -2.81
CA CYS A 77 -0.54 4.66 -2.01
C CYS A 77 -0.68 3.67 -0.86
N LEU A 78 -0.88 4.22 0.33
CA LEU A 78 -1.02 3.50 1.59
C LEU A 78 -2.30 3.97 2.27
N ALA A 79 -3.27 3.06 2.39
CA ALA A 79 -4.50 3.33 3.13
C ALA A 79 -4.38 2.81 4.56
N LEU A 80 -4.29 3.72 5.52
CA LEU A 80 -4.17 3.46 6.95
C LEU A 80 -5.54 3.61 7.62
N ALA A 81 -6.21 2.51 7.93
CA ALA A 81 -7.40 2.55 8.78
C ALA A 81 -6.97 2.58 10.25
N GLY A 82 -7.34 3.64 10.97
CA GLY A 82 -7.18 3.66 12.41
C GLY A 82 -8.10 2.61 13.02
N GLY A 83 -7.56 1.70 13.85
CA GLY A 83 -8.34 0.72 14.61
C GLY A 83 -9.28 1.33 15.68
N ALA A 84 -9.69 2.58 15.49
CA ALA A 84 -10.46 3.42 16.41
C ALA A 84 -11.94 3.58 15.98
N GLY A 85 -12.42 2.82 14.99
CA GLY A 85 -13.88 2.72 14.76
C GLY A 85 -14.58 2.09 15.97
N LEU A 86 -15.83 2.49 16.23
CA LEU A 86 -16.66 2.15 17.40
C LEU A 86 -16.70 0.63 17.74
N LEU A 87 -16.43 -0.24 16.74
CA LEU A 87 -16.43 -1.69 16.88
C LEU A 87 -15.09 -2.38 16.52
N ARG A 88 -14.03 -1.62 16.19
CA ARG A 88 -12.72 -2.14 15.72
C ARG A 88 -12.78 -3.07 14.49
N ILE A 89 -13.88 -3.06 13.73
CA ILE A 89 -14.03 -3.89 12.54
C ILE A 89 -13.67 -3.06 11.30
N SER A 90 -12.57 -3.43 10.64
CA SER A 90 -12.14 -2.86 9.36
C SER A 90 -12.82 -3.63 8.22
N TRP A 91 -14.00 -3.21 7.79
CA TRP A 91 -14.73 -3.84 6.68
C TRP A 91 -14.21 -3.39 5.30
N GLY A 92 -12.95 -3.68 4.99
CA GLY A 92 -12.38 -3.47 3.65
C GLY A 92 -12.29 -2.00 3.19
N ALA A 93 -12.33 -1.04 4.12
CA ALA A 93 -12.22 0.39 3.80
C ALA A 93 -10.88 0.73 3.12
N GLN A 94 -9.81 0.03 3.52
CA GLN A 94 -8.48 0.14 2.92
C GLN A 94 -8.50 -0.31 1.45
N ASP A 95 -9.06 -1.49 1.17
CA ASP A 95 -9.18 -2.01 -0.20
C ASP A 95 -10.00 -1.07 -1.10
N ALA A 96 -11.04 -0.44 -0.55
CA ALA A 96 -11.86 0.54 -1.29
C ALA A 96 -11.08 1.83 -1.63
N ALA A 97 -10.28 2.34 -0.68
CA ALA A 97 -9.41 3.49 -0.92
C ALA A 97 -8.32 3.18 -1.96
N GLU A 98 -7.68 2.01 -1.85
CA GLU A 98 -6.70 1.50 -2.82
C GLU A 98 -7.31 1.29 -4.20
N SER A 99 -8.53 0.75 -4.29
CA SER A 99 -9.25 0.58 -5.55
C SER A 99 -9.60 1.91 -6.20
N THR A 100 -10.04 2.89 -5.41
CA THR A 100 -10.31 4.26 -5.89
C THR A 100 -9.04 4.90 -6.43
N PHE A 101 -7.93 4.78 -5.70
CA PHE A 101 -6.63 5.29 -6.12
C PHE A 101 -6.15 4.65 -7.43
N ARG A 102 -6.26 3.32 -7.53
CA ARG A 102 -5.97 2.56 -8.76
C ARG A 102 -6.72 3.13 -9.96
N LYS A 103 -8.04 3.28 -9.86
CA LYS A 103 -8.87 3.80 -10.95
C LYS A 103 -8.48 5.21 -11.37
N LEU A 104 -8.04 6.04 -10.41
CA LEU A 104 -7.53 7.38 -10.72
C LEU A 104 -6.28 7.30 -11.58
N ILE A 105 -5.27 6.52 -11.17
CA ILE A 105 -4.00 6.41 -11.90
C ILE A 105 -4.23 5.80 -13.30
N GLU A 106 -5.01 4.72 -13.38
CA GLU A 106 -5.37 4.07 -14.65
C GLU A 106 -6.11 5.04 -15.60
N GLY A 107 -7.04 5.83 -15.05
CA GLY A 107 -7.77 6.84 -15.82
C GLY A 107 -6.89 7.96 -16.34
N LEU A 108 -5.99 8.50 -15.51
CA LEU A 108 -5.03 9.53 -15.92
C LEU A 108 -4.07 9.00 -16.99
N ALA A 109 -3.55 7.79 -16.80
CA ALA A 109 -2.64 7.18 -17.76
C ALA A 109 -3.33 6.94 -19.11
N LEU A 110 -4.57 6.44 -19.12
CA LEU A 110 -5.34 6.26 -20.34
C LEU A 110 -5.62 7.60 -21.04
N GLN A 111 -5.99 8.63 -20.28
CA GLN A 111 -6.32 9.96 -20.83
C GLN A 111 -5.12 10.66 -21.46
N HIS A 112 -3.93 10.51 -20.86
CA HIS A 112 -2.71 11.21 -21.29
C HIS A 112 -1.72 10.31 -22.05
N GLY A 113 -2.06 9.05 -22.29
CA GLY A 113 -1.20 8.10 -23.00
C GLY A 113 0.05 7.69 -22.23
N TRP A 114 0.04 7.74 -20.89
CA TRP A 114 1.17 7.32 -20.07
C TRP A 114 1.29 5.80 -20.04
N GLN A 115 2.52 5.30 -20.04
CA GLN A 115 2.78 3.88 -19.81
C GLN A 115 2.83 3.64 -18.30
N TYR A 116 2.15 2.62 -17.81
CA TYR A 116 2.16 2.29 -16.39
C TYR A 116 2.19 0.78 -16.13
N GLU A 117 2.82 0.41 -15.03
CA GLU A 117 2.89 -0.95 -14.51
C GLU A 117 2.47 -0.93 -13.04
N PHE A 118 1.52 -1.80 -12.70
CA PHE A 118 1.20 -2.07 -11.30
C PHE A 118 2.26 -3.01 -10.73
N ILE A 119 3.01 -2.52 -9.75
CA ILE A 119 3.99 -3.32 -9.02
C ILE A 119 3.28 -3.85 -7.77
N PRO A 120 2.97 -5.16 -7.71
CA PRO A 120 2.43 -5.75 -6.49
C PRO A 120 3.49 -5.60 -5.40
N THR A 121 3.22 -4.76 -4.41
CA THR A 121 4.15 -4.62 -3.28
C THR A 121 4.06 -5.90 -2.45
N GLU A 122 5.07 -6.75 -2.55
CA GLU A 122 5.11 -8.10 -1.93
C GLU A 122 5.12 -8.10 -0.39
N TYR A 123 4.96 -6.96 0.28
CA TYR A 123 4.81 -6.88 1.74
C TYR A 123 3.47 -7.42 2.28
N ARG A 124 2.75 -8.23 1.49
CA ARG A 124 1.74 -9.16 2.00
C ARG A 124 2.41 -10.47 2.39
N LEU A 125 3.32 -10.46 3.36
CA LEU A 125 3.65 -11.70 4.07
C LEU A 125 2.39 -12.10 4.83
N LYS A 126 1.50 -12.91 4.23
CA LYS A 126 0.37 -13.51 4.94
C LYS A 126 0.92 -14.09 6.23
N GLY A 127 0.47 -13.56 7.36
CA GLY A 127 0.93 -14.04 8.66
C GLY A 127 0.71 -15.54 8.75
N ALA A 128 1.77 -16.28 9.01
CA ALA A 128 1.72 -17.72 9.13
C ALA A 128 1.27 -18.09 10.54
N LYS A 129 0.09 -18.71 10.65
CA LYS A 129 -0.43 -19.20 11.93
C LYS A 129 0.27 -20.51 12.30
N CYS A 130 0.94 -20.53 13.44
CA CYS A 130 1.53 -21.75 13.97
C CYS A 130 0.43 -22.77 14.31
N PRO A 131 0.47 -24.01 13.78
CA PRO A 131 -0.54 -25.03 14.06
C PRO A 131 -0.47 -25.56 15.50
N SER A 132 0.67 -25.41 16.19
CA SER A 132 0.84 -25.92 17.55
C SER A 132 0.34 -24.97 18.64
N CYS A 133 0.53 -23.66 18.49
CA CYS A 133 0.16 -22.69 19.53
C CYS A 133 -0.82 -21.61 19.07
N GLY A 134 -1.16 -21.55 17.78
CA GLY A 134 -2.10 -20.59 17.22
C GLY A 134 -1.56 -19.17 17.05
N ALA A 135 -0.34 -18.87 17.49
CA ALA A 135 0.30 -17.56 17.29
C ALA A 135 0.56 -17.30 15.79
N ILE A 136 0.43 -16.04 15.37
CA ILE A 136 0.55 -15.62 13.98
C ILE A 136 1.77 -14.71 13.85
N TYR A 137 2.70 -15.06 12.97
CA TYR A 137 3.94 -14.31 12.73
C TYR A 137 4.18 -14.06 11.25
N GLN A 138 4.90 -12.98 10.93
CA GLN A 138 5.53 -12.80 9.64
C GLN A 138 6.95 -13.35 9.70
N TYR A 139 7.33 -14.12 8.69
CA TYR A 139 8.69 -14.62 8.54
C TYR A 139 9.30 -13.99 7.31
N PRO A 140 10.34 -13.15 7.45
CA PRO A 140 11.09 -12.69 6.29
C PRO A 140 11.83 -13.88 5.63
N PRO A 141 12.23 -13.76 4.36
CA PRO A 141 12.82 -14.87 3.60
C PRO A 141 14.04 -15.52 4.28
N ASP A 142 14.84 -14.74 5.01
CA ASP A 142 16.00 -15.21 5.78
C ASP A 142 15.65 -16.08 7.00
N LYS A 143 14.38 -16.13 7.41
CA LYS A 143 13.88 -16.99 8.50
C LYS A 143 13.26 -18.29 8.00
N VAL A 144 13.16 -18.46 6.68
CA VAL A 144 12.72 -19.71 6.06
C VAL A 144 13.92 -20.66 5.99
N LEU A 145 13.79 -21.82 6.62
CA LEU A 145 14.80 -22.88 6.59
C LEU A 145 14.89 -23.49 5.18
N GLU A 146 15.99 -24.16 4.86
CA GLU A 146 16.23 -24.76 3.54
C GLU A 146 15.11 -25.72 3.07
N ASN A 147 14.40 -26.34 4.01
CA ASN A 147 13.27 -27.22 3.73
C ASN A 147 11.91 -26.50 3.55
N GLY A 148 11.90 -25.16 3.51
CA GLY A 148 10.70 -24.32 3.37
C GLY A 148 9.90 -24.12 4.67
N THR A 149 10.38 -24.59 5.82
CA THR A 149 9.71 -24.41 7.12
C THR A 149 10.22 -23.19 7.88
N VAL A 150 9.47 -22.76 8.88
CA VAL A 150 9.84 -21.69 9.83
C VAL A 150 9.66 -22.17 11.26
N ARG A 151 10.44 -21.64 12.23
CA ARG A 151 10.27 -21.95 13.66
C ARG A 151 9.36 -20.93 14.33
N CYS A 152 8.35 -21.41 15.05
CA CYS A 152 7.44 -20.54 15.80
C CYS A 152 8.17 -19.72 16.86
N GLN A 153 8.03 -18.38 16.84
CA GLN A 153 8.67 -17.50 17.83
C GLN A 153 8.15 -17.68 19.27
N ASN A 154 6.99 -18.34 19.45
CA ASN A 154 6.40 -18.63 20.76
C ASN A 154 6.78 -20.02 21.30
N CYS A 155 6.56 -21.07 20.50
CA CYS A 155 6.72 -22.46 20.96
C CYS A 155 7.89 -23.21 20.31
N ASP A 156 8.67 -22.54 19.45
CA ASP A 156 9.87 -23.04 18.78
C ASP A 156 9.67 -24.29 17.88
N ARG A 157 8.41 -24.67 17.64
CA ARG A 157 8.07 -25.80 16.75
C ARG A 157 8.15 -25.38 15.28
N PRO A 158 8.77 -26.20 14.41
CA PRO A 158 8.81 -25.94 12.98
C PRO A 158 7.45 -26.17 12.32
N PHE A 159 7.09 -25.38 11.31
CA PHE A 159 5.89 -25.57 10.50
C PHE A 159 6.03 -24.91 9.11
N TYR A 160 5.14 -25.28 8.17
CA TYR A 160 5.10 -24.68 6.84
C TYR A 160 4.22 -23.41 6.82
N PRO A 161 4.77 -22.24 6.47
CA PRO A 161 4.01 -20.98 6.51
C PRO A 161 2.97 -20.83 5.39
N GLY A 162 2.93 -21.73 4.40
CA GLY A 162 2.05 -21.66 3.22
C GLY A 162 0.81 -22.57 3.20
N GLN A 163 0.60 -23.45 4.17
CA GLN A 163 -0.49 -24.47 4.13
C GLN A 163 -1.88 -23.98 4.58
N GLN A 164 -2.22 -22.70 4.45
CA GLN A 164 -3.59 -22.25 4.71
C GLN A 164 -4.37 -22.12 3.39
N GLU A 165 -4.77 -23.27 2.85
CA GLU A 165 -5.81 -23.37 1.82
C GLU A 165 -7.19 -23.43 2.49
N GLY A 166 -8.11 -22.56 2.05
CA GLY A 166 -9.55 -22.72 2.26
C GLY A 166 -10.16 -22.05 3.50
N ILE A 167 -10.62 -20.80 3.32
CA ILE A 167 -11.93 -20.36 3.81
C ILE A 167 -12.64 -19.71 2.62
#